data_AF-A0A7C5UG15-F1
#
_entry.id   AF-A0A7C5UG15-F1
#
_cell.length_a   1.000
_cell.length_b   1.000
_cell.length_c   1.000
_cell.angle_alpha   90.00
_cell.angle_beta   90.00
_cell.angle_gamma   90.00
#
_symmetry.space_group_name_H-M   'P 1'
#
loop_
_entity.id
_entity.type
_entity.pdbx_description
1 polymer ?
#
loop_
_entity_poly.entity_id
_entity_poly.type
_entity_poly.pdbx_seq_one_letter_code
_entity_poly.pdbx_strand_id
1 'polypeptide(L)'
;MPFPKFDRSRLKLKPLHKRVHDLTLGSFYQLDDPIPPFEHFDLEVVADRVVHARRNGAPVLMLMGAHVIRAGVSRFIIDLMERGILTHIAMNGAGPIHDFELALIGATTESVARYIREGQFGLWQETGLLNEAIKRGYEEGLGMGEAIGKFIWEGDFPHKEISI
;
A
#
# COMPACT_ATOMS: atom_id res chain seq x y z
N MET A 1 0.11 16.34 -32.26
CA MET A 1 0.00 16.66 -30.83
C MET A 1 0.33 18.14 -30.63
N PRO A 2 -0.56 18.96 -30.06
CA PRO A 2 -0.43 20.42 -30.09
C PRO A 2 0.54 21.04 -29.07
N PHE A 3 1.14 20.26 -28.15
CA PHE A 3 2.06 20.77 -27.13
C PHE A 3 3.41 20.04 -27.16
N PRO A 4 4.53 20.73 -26.88
CA PRO A 4 5.83 20.07 -26.68
C PRO A 4 5.74 19.03 -25.56
N LYS A 5 6.20 17.81 -25.85
CA LYS A 5 6.30 16.79 -24.81
C LYS A 5 7.47 17.10 -23.90
N PHE A 6 7.27 16.90 -22.60
CA PHE A 6 8.38 16.92 -21.65
C PHE A 6 9.40 15.82 -21.99
N ASP A 7 10.66 16.21 -22.16
CA ASP A 7 11.76 15.27 -22.40
C ASP A 7 12.11 14.54 -21.10
N ARG A 8 11.62 13.30 -20.99
CA ARG A 8 11.82 12.45 -19.82
C ARG A 8 13.27 12.03 -19.60
N SER A 9 14.14 12.13 -20.61
CA SER A 9 15.58 11.83 -20.44
C SER A 9 16.27 12.82 -19.49
N ARG A 10 15.64 13.98 -19.25
CA ARG A 10 16.10 15.01 -18.32
C ARG A 10 15.76 14.69 -16.85
N LEU A 11 14.92 13.69 -16.59
CA LEU A 11 14.59 13.28 -15.22
C LEU A 11 15.79 12.60 -14.56
N LYS A 12 16.08 13.00 -13.32
CA LYS A 12 17.13 12.41 -12.49
C LYS A 12 16.49 11.56 -11.41
N LEU A 13 16.22 10.29 -11.74
CA LEU A 13 15.76 9.30 -10.77
C LEU A 13 16.88 9.01 -9.76
N LYS A 14 16.55 9.00 -8.48
CA LYS A 14 17.49 8.66 -7.41
C LYS A 14 17.14 7.29 -6.80
N PRO A 15 18.13 6.55 -6.27
CA PRO A 15 17.85 5.37 -5.47
C PRO A 15 16.96 5.72 -4.27
N LEU A 16 15.97 4.88 -3.99
CA LEU A 16 14.96 5.04 -2.95
C LEU A 16 15.59 5.10 -1.56
N HIS A 17 16.69 4.38 -1.32
CA HIS A 17 17.44 4.44 -0.06
C HIS A 17 18.06 5.83 0.22
N LYS A 18 18.16 6.71 -0.79
CA LYS A 18 18.61 8.11 -0.60
C LYS A 18 17.48 9.07 -0.23
N ARG A 19 16.22 8.61 -0.27
CA ARG A 19 15.06 9.38 0.16
C ARG A 19 15.02 9.45 1.68
N VAL A 20 14.63 10.60 2.23
CA VAL A 20 14.25 10.70 3.63
C VAL A 20 12.82 10.19 3.76
N HIS A 21 12.64 9.13 4.54
CA HIS A 21 11.34 8.49 4.78
C HIS A 21 10.76 8.98 6.10
N ASP A 22 9.54 9.50 6.06
CA ASP A 22 8.86 10.03 7.26
C ASP A 22 8.25 8.91 8.12
N LEU A 23 8.04 7.71 7.56
CA LEU A 23 7.48 6.55 8.25
C LEU A 23 8.37 5.31 8.07
N THR A 24 8.49 4.54 9.15
CA THR A 24 9.21 3.26 9.17
C THR A 24 8.38 2.22 9.90
N LEU A 25 8.69 0.93 9.72
CA LEU A 25 8.00 -0.16 10.43
C LEU A 25 8.05 -0.04 11.96
N GLY A 26 9.03 0.69 12.52
CA GLY A 26 9.10 0.96 13.95
C GLY A 26 7.95 1.80 14.50
N SER A 27 7.18 2.48 13.66
CA SER A 27 5.97 3.23 14.05
C SER A 27 4.66 2.52 13.73
N PHE A 28 4.72 1.27 13.25
CA PHE A 28 3.54 0.49 12.88
C PHE A 28 3.10 -0.36 14.05
N TYR A 29 1.79 -0.45 14.27
CA TYR A 29 1.23 -1.22 15.36
C TYR A 29 1.50 -2.72 15.19
N GLN A 30 1.71 -3.40 16.32
CA GLN A 30 1.65 -4.84 16.46
C GLN A 30 0.21 -5.29 16.76
N LEU A 31 -0.11 -6.55 16.50
CA LEU A 31 -1.46 -7.08 16.74
C LEU A 31 -1.84 -7.12 18.23
N ASP A 32 -0.83 -7.19 19.11
CA ASP A 32 -0.95 -7.23 20.57
C ASP A 32 -0.74 -5.87 21.23
N ASP A 33 -0.54 -4.80 20.46
CA ASP A 33 -0.47 -3.45 21.00
C ASP A 33 -1.78 -3.05 21.70
N PRO A 34 -1.72 -2.23 22.75
CA PRO A 34 -2.92 -1.72 23.41
C PRO A 34 -3.77 -0.90 22.42
N ILE A 35 -5.03 -1.30 22.27
CA ILE A 35 -5.99 -0.61 21.41
C ILE A 35 -6.27 0.77 22.01
N PRO A 36 -6.07 1.88 21.26
CA PRO A 36 -6.42 3.21 21.74
C PRO A 36 -7.92 3.28 22.09
N PRO A 37 -8.30 3.98 23.17
CA PRO A 37 -9.70 4.10 23.53
C PRO A 37 -10.46 4.82 22.40
N PHE A 38 -11.45 4.13 21.86
CA PHE A 38 -12.36 4.67 20.87
C PHE A 38 -13.74 4.04 21.08
N GLU A 39 -14.70 4.86 21.48
CA GLU A 39 -16.07 4.43 21.71
C GLU A 39 -17.01 5.26 20.85
N HIS A 40 -17.66 4.59 19.90
CA HIS A 40 -18.73 5.17 19.11
C HIS A 40 -19.69 4.06 18.72
N PHE A 41 -20.99 4.28 18.93
CA PHE A 41 -22.02 3.28 18.67
C PHE A 41 -21.97 2.73 17.23
N ASP A 42 -21.67 3.58 16.26
CA ASP A 42 -21.56 3.16 14.85
C ASP A 42 -20.47 2.10 14.61
N LEU A 43 -19.43 2.02 15.44
CA LEU A 43 -18.38 1.00 15.28
C LEU A 43 -18.94 -0.41 15.51
N GLU A 44 -19.71 -0.60 16.58
CA GLU A 44 -20.37 -1.87 16.87
C GLU A 44 -21.35 -2.25 15.76
N VAL A 45 -22.13 -1.28 15.28
CA VAL A 45 -23.07 -1.49 14.16
C VAL A 45 -22.34 -1.94 12.89
N VAL A 46 -21.20 -1.33 12.56
CA VAL A 46 -20.38 -1.73 11.40
C VAL A 46 -19.80 -3.13 11.61
N ALA A 47 -19.25 -3.43 12.78
CA ALA A 47 -18.68 -4.73 13.10
C ALA A 47 -19.73 -5.84 12.99
N ASP A 48 -20.92 -5.64 13.56
CA ASP A 48 -22.03 -6.60 13.50
C ASP A 48 -22.49 -6.85 12.07
N ARG A 49 -22.58 -5.81 11.24
CA ARG A 49 -22.96 -5.95 9.82
C ARG A 49 -21.91 -6.72 9.03
N VAL A 50 -20.62 -6.48 9.29
CA VAL A 50 -19.52 -7.23 8.67
C VAL A 50 -19.59 -8.70 9.07
N VAL A 51 -19.73 -9.01 10.36
CA VAL A 51 -19.84 -10.38 10.86
C VAL A 51 -21.07 -11.08 10.29
N HIS A 52 -22.23 -10.40 10.25
CA HIS A 52 -23.46 -10.95 9.69
C HIS A 52 -23.32 -11.26 8.20
N ALA A 53 -22.74 -10.36 7.42
CA ALA A 53 -22.46 -10.59 6.00
C ALA A 53 -21.60 -11.85 5.81
N ARG A 54 -20.52 -12.01 6.58
CA ARG A 54 -19.63 -13.17 6.50
C ARG A 54 -20.29 -14.47 6.92
N ARG A 55 -21.10 -14.47 7.99
CA ARG A 55 -21.88 -15.64 8.41
C ARG A 55 -22.86 -16.11 7.34
N ASN A 56 -23.39 -15.19 6.53
CA ASN A 56 -24.28 -15.50 5.41
C ASN A 56 -23.53 -15.83 4.11
N GLY A 57 -22.19 -15.92 4.13
CA GLY A 57 -21.37 -16.19 2.95
C GLY A 57 -21.21 -15.01 1.99
N ALA A 58 -21.70 -13.82 2.34
CA ALA A 58 -21.58 -12.63 1.49
C ALA A 58 -20.16 -12.04 1.53
N PRO A 59 -19.63 -11.52 0.41
CA PRO A 59 -18.32 -10.89 0.39
C PRO A 59 -18.30 -9.57 1.19
N VAL A 60 -17.14 -9.24 1.77
CA VAL A 60 -16.90 -7.96 2.45
C VAL A 60 -15.71 -7.29 1.79
N LEU A 61 -15.97 -6.12 1.21
CA LEU A 61 -14.99 -5.36 0.43
C LEU A 61 -14.59 -4.13 1.24
N MET A 62 -13.30 -3.95 1.47
CA MET A 62 -12.77 -2.71 2.06
C MET A 62 -12.19 -1.82 0.95
N LEU A 63 -12.76 -0.63 0.79
CA LEU A 63 -12.25 0.39 -0.11
C LEU A 63 -11.52 1.45 0.71
N MET A 64 -10.22 1.61 0.48
CA MET A 64 -9.36 2.45 1.33
C MET A 64 -8.38 3.32 0.56
N GLY A 65 -7.97 4.42 1.18
CA GLY A 65 -6.84 5.21 0.70
C GLY A 65 -5.53 4.76 1.34
N ALA A 66 -4.40 5.14 0.73
CA ALA A 66 -3.05 4.93 1.28
C ALA A 66 -2.84 5.37 2.74
N HIS A 67 -3.64 6.32 3.24
CA HIS A 67 -3.55 6.79 4.62
C HIS A 67 -3.82 5.70 5.65
N VAL A 68 -4.58 4.66 5.29
CA VAL A 68 -4.81 3.52 6.19
C VAL A 68 -3.52 2.72 6.39
N ILE A 69 -2.76 2.47 5.32
CA ILE A 69 -1.42 1.84 5.41
C ILE A 69 -0.47 2.73 6.22
N ARG A 70 -0.47 4.04 5.95
CA ARG A 70 0.37 5.02 6.67
C ARG A 70 -0.03 5.20 8.14
N ALA A 71 -1.25 4.84 8.53
CA ALA A 71 -1.69 4.81 9.93
C ALA A 71 -1.10 3.61 10.70
N GLY A 72 -0.35 2.73 10.03
CA GLY A 72 0.40 1.66 10.68
C GLY A 72 -0.43 0.42 11.00
N VAL A 73 -1.57 0.22 10.34
CA VAL A 73 -2.54 -0.85 10.67
C VAL A 73 -2.56 -2.02 9.69
N SER A 74 -1.57 -2.14 8.80
CA SER A 74 -1.55 -3.20 7.77
C SER A 74 -1.63 -4.60 8.36
N ARG A 75 -0.97 -4.88 9.50
CA ARG A 75 -1.07 -6.18 10.20
C ARG A 75 -2.51 -6.56 10.56
N PHE A 76 -3.31 -5.60 11.00
CA PHE A 76 -4.72 -5.85 11.32
C PHE A 76 -5.54 -6.13 10.06
N ILE A 77 -5.23 -5.45 8.95
CA ILE A 77 -5.91 -5.72 7.67
C ILE A 77 -5.59 -7.13 7.19
N ILE A 78 -4.31 -7.52 7.24
CA ILE A 78 -3.84 -8.86 6.89
C ILE A 78 -4.51 -9.90 7.78
N ASP A 79 -4.54 -9.71 9.11
CA ASP A 79 -5.21 -10.63 10.04
C ASP A 79 -6.71 -10.79 9.72
N LEU A 80 -7.41 -9.71 9.37
CA LEU A 80 -8.81 -9.78 8.95
C LEU A 80 -8.99 -10.50 7.59
N MET A 81 -8.03 -10.39 6.68
CA MET A 81 -8.02 -11.11 5.40
C MET A 81 -7.75 -12.60 5.61
N GLU A 82 -6.76 -12.97 6.42
CA GLU A 82 -6.42 -14.36 6.76
C GLU A 82 -7.58 -15.08 7.47
N ARG A 83 -8.30 -14.38 8.34
CA ARG A 83 -9.54 -14.88 8.98
C ARG A 83 -10.73 -14.95 8.03
N GLY A 84 -10.59 -14.50 6.79
CA GLY A 84 -11.66 -14.45 5.80
C GLY A 84 -12.79 -13.50 6.16
N ILE A 85 -12.54 -12.51 7.03
CA ILE A 85 -13.49 -11.47 7.42
C ILE A 85 -13.54 -10.40 6.32
N LEU A 86 -12.38 -9.93 5.88
CA LEU A 86 -12.25 -9.13 4.66
C LEU A 86 -11.97 -10.08 3.50
N THR A 87 -12.75 -9.97 2.41
CA THR A 87 -12.59 -10.86 1.25
C THR A 87 -11.99 -10.17 0.04
N HIS A 88 -12.12 -8.84 -0.06
CA HIS A 88 -11.45 -8.07 -1.11
C HIS A 88 -10.99 -6.71 -0.57
N ILE A 89 -9.90 -6.21 -1.13
CA ILE A 89 -9.39 -4.86 -0.91
C ILE A 89 -9.42 -4.09 -2.23
N ALA A 90 -9.84 -2.84 -2.18
CA ALA A 90 -9.65 -1.88 -3.25
C ALA A 90 -8.96 -0.64 -2.68
N MET A 91 -8.00 -0.11 -3.43
CA MET A 91 -7.22 1.05 -2.99
C MET A 91 -7.00 2.06 -4.10
N ASN A 92 -6.74 3.31 -3.71
CA ASN A 92 -6.26 4.32 -4.65
C ASN A 92 -4.81 4.03 -5.09
N GLY A 93 -4.35 4.68 -6.17
CA GLY A 93 -3.03 4.39 -6.76
C GLY A 93 -1.82 4.65 -5.85
N ALA A 94 -1.99 5.38 -4.74
CA ALA A 94 -0.93 5.57 -3.76
C ALA A 94 -0.77 4.34 -2.83
N GLY A 95 -1.83 3.57 -2.61
CA GLY A 95 -1.81 2.40 -1.72
C GLY A 95 -0.72 1.39 -2.08
N PRO A 96 -0.67 0.89 -3.34
CA PRO A 96 0.33 -0.08 -3.75
C PRO A 96 1.76 0.45 -3.70
N ILE A 97 1.95 1.78 -3.82
CA ILE A 97 3.28 2.40 -3.68
C ILE A 97 3.76 2.28 -2.24
N HIS A 98 2.93 2.67 -1.27
CA HIS A 98 3.29 2.59 0.14
C HIS A 98 3.49 1.14 0.59
N ASP A 99 2.60 0.24 0.16
CA ASP A 99 2.68 -1.18 0.45
C ASP A 99 3.98 -1.82 -0.07
N PHE A 100 4.29 -1.57 -1.34
CA PHE A 100 5.52 -2.02 -2.00
C PHE A 100 6.79 -1.50 -1.32
N GLU A 101 6.86 -0.21 -1.00
CA GLU A 101 8.03 0.38 -0.37
C GLU A 101 8.24 -0.17 1.05
N LEU A 102 7.16 -0.38 1.80
CA LEU A 102 7.23 -1.03 3.11
C LEU A 102 7.75 -2.46 3.00
N ALA A 103 7.24 -3.24 2.05
CA ALA A 103 7.71 -4.60 1.79
C ALA A 103 9.20 -4.64 1.40
N LEU A 104 9.66 -3.66 0.63
CA LEU A 104 11.01 -3.61 0.06
C LEU A 104 12.07 -3.12 1.05
N ILE A 105 11.78 -2.05 1.78
CA ILE A 105 12.78 -1.34 2.62
C ILE A 105 12.31 -1.05 4.05
N GLY A 106 11.09 -1.45 4.43
CA GLY A 106 10.56 -1.21 5.76
C GLY A 106 10.29 0.27 6.08
N ALA A 107 10.20 1.12 5.05
CA ALA A 107 10.03 2.56 5.17
C ALA A 107 9.28 3.14 3.97
N THR A 108 8.54 4.22 4.20
CA THR A 108 7.77 4.89 3.16
C THR A 108 7.46 6.36 3.54
N THR A 109 6.73 7.06 2.68
CA THR A 109 6.32 8.46 2.81
C THR A 109 7.47 9.44 2.64
N GLU A 110 7.24 10.43 1.78
CA GLU A 110 8.18 11.51 1.54
C GLU A 110 7.54 12.87 1.82
N SER A 111 8.35 13.85 2.22
CA SER A 111 7.88 15.22 2.37
C SER A 111 7.54 15.83 1.01
N VAL A 112 6.23 15.92 0.72
CA VAL A 112 5.69 16.53 -0.51
C VAL A 112 6.25 17.95 -0.71
N ALA A 113 6.20 18.79 0.34
CA ALA A 113 6.63 20.18 0.27
C ALA A 113 8.13 20.34 -0.05
N ARG A 114 8.96 19.47 0.51
CA ARG A 114 10.41 19.46 0.25
C ARG A 114 10.69 19.01 -1.17
N TYR A 115 10.21 17.84 -1.56
CA TYR A 115 10.60 17.22 -2.81
C TYR A 115 9.95 17.86 -4.05
N ILE A 116 8.80 18.53 -3.91
CA ILE A 116 8.29 19.41 -4.98
C ILE A 116 9.26 20.58 -5.22
N ARG A 117 9.71 21.25 -4.16
CA ARG A 117 10.65 22.38 -4.26
C ARG A 117 11.99 21.97 -4.87
N GLU A 118 12.43 20.75 -4.58
CA GLU A 118 13.67 20.19 -5.13
C GLU A 118 13.51 19.57 -6.53
N GLY A 119 12.28 19.49 -7.07
CA GLY A 119 12.00 18.86 -8.37
C GLY A 119 12.24 17.34 -8.38
N GLN A 120 12.04 16.68 -7.24
CA GLN A 120 12.36 15.27 -6.99
C GLN A 120 11.16 14.42 -6.54
N PHE A 121 9.99 15.04 -6.33
CA PHE A 121 8.80 14.33 -5.84
C PHE A 121 8.42 13.18 -6.78
N GLY A 122 8.37 11.95 -6.23
CA GLY A 122 8.09 10.73 -6.99
C GLY A 122 9.20 10.28 -7.96
N LEU A 123 10.42 10.83 -7.89
CA LEU A 123 11.53 10.45 -8.79
C LEU A 123 12.47 9.40 -8.18
N TRP A 124 11.91 8.25 -7.79
CA TRP A 124 12.63 7.15 -7.15
C TRP A 124 12.73 5.92 -8.05
N GLN A 125 13.92 5.33 -8.15
CA GLN A 125 14.21 4.24 -9.11
C GLN A 125 13.39 2.97 -8.81
N GLU A 126 13.42 2.52 -7.56
CA GLU A 126 12.86 1.25 -7.11
C GLU A 126 11.33 1.27 -7.14
N THR A 127 10.69 2.39 -6.81
CA THR A 127 9.23 2.55 -6.98
C THR A 127 8.79 2.36 -8.44
N GLY A 128 9.68 2.63 -9.40
CA GLY A 128 9.45 2.37 -10.82
C GLY A 128 9.27 0.89 -11.18
N LEU A 129 9.76 -0.04 -10.35
CA LEU A 129 9.62 -1.49 -10.55
C LEU A 129 8.15 -1.94 -10.55
N LEU A 130 7.26 -1.20 -9.88
CA LEU A 130 5.82 -1.43 -9.94
C LEU A 130 5.28 -1.40 -11.37
N ASN A 131 5.78 -0.49 -12.22
CA ASN A 131 5.35 -0.45 -13.62
C ASN A 131 5.75 -1.72 -14.38
N GLU A 132 6.91 -2.29 -14.07
CA GLU A 132 7.35 -3.53 -14.71
C GLU A 132 6.54 -4.73 -14.20
N ALA A 133 6.21 -4.78 -12.91
CA ALA A 133 5.30 -5.77 -12.35
C ALA A 133 3.91 -5.71 -13.02
N ILE A 134 3.37 -4.50 -13.19
CA ILE A 134 2.05 -4.29 -13.83
C ILE A 134 2.06 -4.70 -15.30
N LYS A 135 3.11 -4.35 -16.06
CA LYS A 135 3.23 -4.76 -17.47
C LYS A 135 3.29 -6.28 -17.60
N ARG A 136 4.14 -6.94 -16.81
CA ARG A 136 4.25 -8.40 -16.80
C ARG A 136 2.93 -9.06 -16.41
N GLY A 137 2.28 -8.56 -15.37
CA GLY A 137 0.98 -9.06 -14.96
C GLY A 137 -0.09 -8.91 -16.04
N TYR A 138 -0.09 -7.80 -16.78
CA TYR A 138 -0.98 -7.62 -17.92
C TYR A 138 -0.73 -8.64 -19.04
N GLU A 139 0.54 -8.95 -19.34
CA GLU A 139 0.91 -10.00 -20.30
C GLU A 139 0.46 -11.40 -19.84
N GLU A 140 0.38 -11.62 -18.52
CA GLU A 140 -0.11 -12.85 -17.88
C GLU A 140 -1.63 -12.87 -17.66
N GLY A 141 -2.36 -11.79 -17.99
CA GLY A 141 -3.81 -11.68 -17.80
C GLY A 141 -4.25 -11.35 -16.36
N LEU A 142 -3.33 -10.92 -15.50
CA LEU A 142 -3.59 -10.57 -14.09
C LEU A 142 -4.11 -9.14 -13.95
N GLY A 143 -4.89 -8.90 -12.89
CA GLY A 143 -5.24 -7.55 -12.47
C GLY A 143 -4.05 -6.81 -11.85
N MET A 144 -4.08 -5.47 -11.81
CA MET A 144 -2.97 -4.67 -11.24
C MET A 144 -2.61 -5.06 -9.80
N GLY A 145 -3.60 -5.24 -8.93
CA GLY A 145 -3.35 -5.64 -7.53
C GLY A 145 -2.72 -7.04 -7.44
N GLU A 146 -3.25 -7.99 -8.19
CA GLU A 146 -2.72 -9.36 -8.26
C GLU A 146 -1.29 -9.40 -8.81
N ALA A 147 -1.00 -8.63 -9.85
CA ALA A 147 0.34 -8.52 -10.43
C ALA A 147 1.37 -7.98 -9.43
N ILE A 148 1.01 -6.94 -8.68
CA ILE A 148 1.89 -6.34 -7.65
C ILE A 148 2.05 -7.30 -6.48
N GLY A 149 0.97 -7.89 -5.98
CA GLY A 149 0.99 -8.87 -4.90
C GLY A 149 1.85 -10.09 -5.25
N LYS A 150 1.68 -10.64 -6.46
CA LYS A 150 2.53 -11.71 -6.99
C LYS A 150 4.01 -11.30 -7.05
N PHE A 151 4.30 -10.10 -7.53
CA PHE A 151 5.67 -9.58 -7.60
C PHE A 151 6.34 -9.49 -6.23
N ILE A 152 5.63 -9.00 -5.21
CA ILE A 152 6.14 -8.93 -3.83
C ILE A 152 6.29 -10.33 -3.25
N TRP A 153 5.29 -11.19 -3.42
CA TRP A 153 5.25 -12.56 -2.89
C TRP A 153 6.39 -13.42 -3.43
N GLU A 154 6.62 -13.40 -4.75
CA GLU A 154 7.65 -14.21 -5.41
C GLU A 154 9.05 -13.58 -5.38
N GLY A 155 9.15 -12.25 -5.25
CA GLY A 155 10.43 -11.52 -5.26
C GLY A 155 11.23 -11.62 -3.97
N ASP A 156 12.38 -10.95 -3.89
CA ASP A 156 13.18 -10.88 -2.65
C ASP A 156 12.87 -9.58 -1.90
N PHE A 157 11.84 -9.64 -1.05
CA PHE A 157 11.36 -8.52 -0.24
C PHE A 157 11.54 -8.91 1.23
N PRO A 158 12.28 -8.13 2.04
CA PRO A 158 12.58 -8.48 3.42
C PRO A 158 11.38 -8.36 4.38
N HIS A 159 10.31 -7.65 3.97
CA HIS A 159 9.17 -7.33 4.83
C HIS A 159 7.82 -7.71 4.20
N LYS A 160 7.74 -8.84 3.49
CA LYS A 160 6.50 -9.29 2.81
C LYS A 160 5.33 -9.46 3.78
N GLU A 161 5.61 -9.81 5.02
CA GLU A 161 4.63 -10.04 6.08
C GLU A 161 3.83 -8.79 6.45
N ILE A 162 4.24 -7.60 5.98
CA ILE A 162 3.52 -6.34 6.20
C ILE A 162 2.72 -5.87 4.99
N SER A 163 2.85 -6.55 3.84
CA SER A 163 2.20 -6.22 2.57
C SER A 163 0.77 -6.79 2.54
N ILE A 164 -0.21 -5.93 2.23
CA ILE A 164 -1.63 -6.26 2.14
C ILE A 164 -1.95 -6.86 0.77
#